data_AF-A0A7J3S1W1-F1
#
_entry.id   AF-A0A7J3S1W1-F1
#
_cell.length_a   1.000
_cell.length_b   1.000
_cell.length_c   1.000
_cell.angle_alpha   90.00
_cell.angle_beta   90.00
_cell.angle_gamma   90.00
#
_symmetry.space_group_name_H-M   'P 1'
#
loop_
_entity.id
_entity.type
_entity.pdbx_description
1 polymer ?
#
loop_
_entity_poly.entity_id
_entity_poly.type
_entity_poly.pdbx_seq_one_letter_code
_entity_poly.pdbx_strand_id
1 'polypeptide(L)'
;MEVVQGSTTVIKRGWTVASCNRRQWVWMVAIIAISGIIKGGWGQVRFITEAIFGPAATTVLGGFFIFWGMLAVFSIKKFGVGTLVMTLGTPFELAAGNPFGQMVWVYNFFEGLGADVAFGIFRYRFPKGRVGSLAVAGVVGAVNSLISYLVFGITLNLFSLPLIANLISMATSAFVSIFWGMFAFGIYGTLQRVRAVPPEE
;
A
#
# COMPACT_ATOMS: atom_id res chain seq x y z
N MET A 1 33.73 -44.82 6.39
CA MET A 1 32.61 -44.00 6.86
C MET A 1 33.05 -42.54 6.77
N GLU A 2 32.80 -41.89 5.63
CA GLU A 2 33.01 -40.45 5.48
C GLU A 2 31.70 -39.74 5.81
N VAL A 3 31.70 -38.99 6.90
CA VAL A 3 30.60 -38.09 7.26
C VAL A 3 30.89 -36.76 6.59
N VAL A 4 30.28 -36.53 5.43
CA VAL A 4 30.25 -35.21 4.78
C VAL A 4 29.26 -34.34 5.54
N GLN A 5 29.79 -33.49 6.43
CA GLN A 5 29.02 -32.52 7.19
C GLN A 5 28.76 -31.27 6.32
N GLY A 6 27.80 -31.39 5.42
CA GLY A 6 27.27 -30.27 4.64
C GLY A 6 26.46 -29.34 5.55
N SER A 7 27.10 -28.31 6.10
CA SER A 7 26.40 -27.21 6.77
C SER A 7 25.64 -26.39 5.72
N THR A 8 24.36 -26.72 5.52
CA THR A 8 23.40 -25.83 4.90
C THR A 8 23.26 -24.60 5.80
N THR A 9 24.03 -23.56 5.49
CA THR A 9 23.78 -22.21 5.99
C THR A 9 22.42 -21.80 5.45
N VAL A 10 21.37 -22.05 6.25
CA VAL A 10 20.07 -21.44 6.06
C VAL A 10 20.28 -19.94 6.25
N ILE A 11 20.53 -19.21 5.17
CA ILE A 11 20.51 -17.75 5.18
C ILE A 11 19.13 -17.38 5.70
N LYS A 12 19.05 -16.87 6.93
CA LYS A 12 17.80 -16.38 7.51
C LYS A 12 17.28 -15.29 6.57
N ARG A 13 16.27 -15.63 5.76
CA ARG A 13 15.51 -14.68 4.92
C ARG A 13 15.14 -13.49 5.81
N GLY A 14 15.76 -12.34 5.56
CA GLY A 14 15.43 -11.16 6.34
C GLY A 14 13.98 -10.76 6.11
N TRP A 15 13.32 -10.38 7.20
CA TRP A 15 11.90 -10.04 7.19
C TRP A 15 11.65 -8.57 6.82
N THR A 16 12.67 -7.73 6.95
CA THR A 16 12.58 -6.28 6.76
C THR A 16 13.20 -5.83 5.43
N VAL A 17 12.86 -4.62 5.00
CA VAL A 17 13.40 -3.98 3.79
C VAL A 17 14.94 -3.92 3.76
N ALA A 18 15.60 -3.91 4.93
CA ALA A 18 17.06 -3.93 5.04
C ALA A 18 17.70 -5.19 4.41
N SER A 19 16.93 -6.26 4.25
CA SER A 19 17.37 -7.50 3.63
C SER A 19 17.05 -7.59 2.13
N CYS A 20 16.59 -6.50 1.50
CA CYS A 20 16.28 -6.49 0.08
C CYS A 20 17.51 -6.74 -0.79
N ASN A 21 17.36 -7.62 -1.80
CA ASN A 21 18.40 -7.84 -2.80
C ASN A 21 18.45 -6.67 -3.80
N ARG A 22 19.48 -6.63 -4.66
CA ARG A 22 19.65 -5.55 -5.64
C ARG A 22 18.45 -5.41 -6.60
N ARG A 23 17.85 -6.53 -7.02
CA ARG A 23 16.69 -6.53 -7.95
C ARG A 23 15.44 -5.93 -7.29
N GLN A 24 15.21 -6.25 -6.03
CA GLN A 24 14.13 -5.68 -5.21
C GLN A 24 14.30 -4.18 -5.06
N TRP A 25 15.51 -3.71 -4.77
CA TRP A 25 15.80 -2.27 -4.71
C TRP A 25 15.51 -1.55 -6.04
N VAL A 26 15.98 -2.09 -7.16
CA VAL A 26 15.73 -1.50 -8.49
C VAL A 26 14.22 -1.44 -8.78
N TRP A 27 13.50 -2.51 -8.48
CA TRP A 27 12.05 -2.55 -8.65
C TRP A 27 11.33 -1.52 -7.75
N MET A 28 11.76 -1.37 -6.50
CA MET A 28 11.20 -0.36 -5.59
C MET A 28 11.42 1.05 -6.13
N VAL A 29 12.62 1.37 -6.62
CA VAL A 29 12.92 2.69 -7.21
C VAL A 29 12.01 2.97 -8.41
N ALA A 30 11.78 1.98 -9.27
CA ALA A 30 10.86 2.13 -10.39
C ALA A 30 9.43 2.42 -9.92
N ILE A 31 8.92 1.66 -8.95
CA ILE A 31 7.57 1.87 -8.41
C ILE A 31 7.47 3.20 -7.64
N ILE A 32 8.51 3.63 -6.93
CA ILE A 32 8.57 4.94 -6.27
C ILE A 32 8.33 6.06 -7.28
N ALA A 33 9.07 6.06 -8.39
CA ALA A 33 8.95 7.09 -9.41
C ALA A 33 7.58 7.04 -10.11
N ILE A 34 7.13 5.85 -10.54
CA ILE A 34 5.85 5.66 -11.24
C ILE A 34 4.67 6.05 -10.34
N SER A 35 4.66 5.53 -9.11
CA SER A 35 3.58 5.81 -8.16
C SER A 35 3.51 7.29 -7.81
N GLY A 36 4.64 7.95 -7.60
CA GLY A 36 4.66 9.37 -7.27
C GLY A 36 4.02 10.22 -8.37
N ILE A 37 4.43 10.04 -9.64
CA ILE A 37 3.87 10.79 -10.77
C ILE A 37 2.37 10.55 -10.91
N ILE A 38 1.94 9.28 -10.87
CA ILE A 38 0.52 8.93 -11.04
C ILE A 38 -0.31 9.46 -9.87
N LYS A 39 0.18 9.37 -8.63
CA LYS A 39 -0.51 9.92 -7.46
C LYS A 39 -0.65 11.44 -7.53
N GLY A 40 0.36 12.15 -8.05
CA GLY A 40 0.27 13.60 -8.27
C GLY A 40 -0.89 13.98 -9.19
N GLY A 41 -0.98 13.31 -10.34
CA GLY A 41 -2.12 13.47 -11.26
C GLY A 41 -3.45 13.03 -10.66
N TRP A 42 -3.46 11.93 -9.90
CA TRP A 42 -4.68 11.44 -9.25
C TRP A 42 -5.19 12.38 -8.16
N GLY A 43 -4.29 13.10 -7.47
CA GLY A 43 -4.65 14.17 -6.54
C GLY A 43 -5.52 15.24 -7.20
N GLN A 44 -5.22 15.62 -8.44
CA GLN A 44 -6.01 16.57 -9.21
C GLN A 44 -7.40 16.00 -9.56
N VAL A 45 -7.45 14.77 -10.06
CA VAL A 45 -8.72 14.08 -10.37
C VAL A 45 -9.61 13.99 -9.14
N ARG A 46 -9.03 13.63 -7.99
CA ARG A 46 -9.72 13.58 -6.71
C ARG A 46 -10.29 14.95 -6.35
N PHE A 47 -9.48 16.00 -6.37
CA PHE A 47 -9.93 17.35 -5.98
C PHE A 47 -11.06 17.90 -6.88
N ILE A 48 -10.97 17.66 -8.19
CA ILE A 48 -12.04 18.04 -9.14
C ILE A 48 -13.34 17.28 -8.82
N THR A 49 -13.23 15.98 -8.56
CA THR A 49 -14.40 15.14 -8.27
C THR A 49 -15.04 15.54 -6.93
N GLU A 50 -14.23 15.89 -5.92
CA GLU A 50 -14.70 16.41 -4.64
C GLU A 50 -15.44 17.74 -4.79
N ALA A 51 -15.00 18.61 -5.70
CA ALA A 51 -15.69 19.86 -5.99
C ALA A 51 -17.07 19.63 -6.65
N ILE A 52 -17.22 18.58 -7.46
CA ILE A 52 -18.47 18.28 -8.19
C ILE A 52 -19.46 17.49 -7.33
N PHE A 53 -18.99 16.44 -6.65
CA PHE A 53 -19.82 15.46 -5.94
C PHE A 53 -19.77 15.62 -4.42
N GLY A 54 -19.00 16.59 -3.92
CA GLY A 54 -18.83 16.85 -2.50
C GLY A 54 -17.90 15.85 -1.79
N PRO A 55 -17.84 15.92 -0.45
CA PRO A 55 -16.89 15.16 0.37
C PRO A 55 -17.01 13.64 0.25
N ALA A 56 -18.15 13.10 -0.19
CA ALA A 56 -18.32 11.65 -0.37
C ALA A 56 -17.44 11.09 -1.51
N ALA A 57 -17.01 11.93 -2.47
CA ALA A 57 -16.05 11.51 -3.49
C ALA A 57 -14.65 11.26 -2.92
N THR A 58 -14.30 11.90 -1.79
CA THR A 58 -13.00 11.75 -1.11
C THR A 58 -12.72 10.29 -0.75
N THR A 59 -13.74 9.58 -0.25
CA THR A 59 -13.60 8.22 0.29
C THR A 59 -13.48 7.17 -0.79
N VAL A 60 -14.08 7.41 -1.97
CA VAL A 60 -13.98 6.50 -3.12
C VAL A 60 -12.65 6.65 -3.86
N LEU A 61 -12.23 7.89 -4.13
CA LEU A 61 -11.00 8.13 -4.88
C LEU A 61 -9.74 8.09 -4.01
N GLY A 62 -9.88 8.33 -2.70
CA GLY A 62 -8.79 8.24 -1.72
C GLY A 62 -8.18 6.84 -1.61
N GLY A 63 -8.98 5.78 -1.81
CA GLY A 63 -8.47 4.41 -1.78
C GLY A 63 -7.42 4.08 -2.85
N PHE A 64 -7.28 4.91 -3.88
CA PHE A 64 -6.23 4.71 -4.90
C PHE A 64 -4.82 5.01 -4.39
N PHE A 65 -4.65 5.89 -3.40
CA PHE A 65 -3.32 6.24 -2.90
C PHE A 65 -2.69 5.05 -2.17
N ILE A 66 -3.45 4.41 -1.27
CA ILE A 66 -3.04 3.22 -0.51
C ILE A 66 -2.68 2.00 -1.39
N PHE A 67 -3.18 1.94 -2.63
CA PHE A 67 -2.93 0.83 -3.56
C PHE A 67 -1.43 0.58 -3.77
N TRP A 68 -0.63 1.64 -3.88
CA TRP A 68 0.78 1.54 -4.20
C TRP A 68 1.60 0.89 -3.08
N GLY A 69 1.30 1.24 -1.83
CA GLY A 69 1.89 0.59 -0.66
C GLY A 69 1.55 -0.91 -0.62
N MET A 70 0.29 -1.27 -0.88
CA MET A 70 -0.15 -2.67 -0.93
C MET A 70 0.53 -3.46 -2.06
N LEU A 71 0.61 -2.88 -3.26
CA LEU A 71 1.28 -3.50 -4.40
C LEU A 71 2.76 -3.79 -4.12
N ALA A 72 3.46 -2.84 -3.49
CA ALA A 72 4.86 -2.99 -3.15
C ALA A 72 5.07 -4.12 -2.14
N VAL A 73 4.20 -4.19 -1.13
CA VAL A 73 4.24 -5.22 -0.09
C VAL A 73 3.90 -6.60 -0.64
N PHE A 74 2.91 -6.74 -1.52
CA PHE A 74 2.61 -8.02 -2.18
C PHE A 74 3.76 -8.49 -3.08
N SER A 75 4.49 -7.56 -3.69
CA SER A 75 5.57 -7.85 -4.63
C SER A 75 6.85 -8.31 -3.94
N ILE A 76 7.25 -7.67 -2.83
CA ILE A 76 8.53 -7.92 -2.16
C ILE A 76 8.38 -8.75 -0.89
N LYS A 77 7.21 -8.70 -0.26
CA LYS A 77 6.87 -9.47 0.95
C LYS A 77 7.87 -9.27 2.10
N LYS A 78 8.28 -8.02 2.30
CA LYS A 78 9.14 -7.58 3.40
C LYS A 78 8.51 -6.38 4.10
N PHE A 79 8.64 -6.33 5.42
CA PHE A 79 8.16 -5.21 6.22
C PHE A 79 9.00 -3.96 5.98
N GLY A 80 8.33 -2.82 5.85
CA GLY A 80 8.93 -1.50 5.59
C GLY A 80 8.96 -1.14 4.10
N VAL A 81 8.59 -2.06 3.21
CA VAL A 81 8.58 -1.82 1.76
C VAL A 81 7.46 -0.86 1.39
N GLY A 82 6.25 -1.04 1.95
CA GLY A 82 5.11 -0.19 1.65
C GLY A 82 5.36 1.25 2.08
N THR A 83 5.82 1.43 3.32
CA THR A 83 6.19 2.71 3.92
C THR A 83 7.24 3.43 3.08
N LEU A 84 8.31 2.72 2.70
CA LEU A 84 9.41 3.32 1.95
C LEU A 84 8.97 3.73 0.55
N VAL A 85 8.24 2.86 -0.17
CA VAL A 85 7.73 3.17 -1.51
C VAL A 85 6.79 4.37 -1.49
N MET A 86 5.85 4.41 -0.54
CA MET A 86 4.91 5.52 -0.43
C MET A 86 5.60 6.83 -0.06
N THR A 87 6.45 6.80 0.96
CA THR A 87 7.10 8.00 1.51
C THR A 87 8.09 8.59 0.50
N LEU A 88 8.96 7.76 -0.11
CA LEU A 88 9.92 8.23 -1.10
C LEU A 88 9.29 8.56 -2.46
N GLY A 89 8.04 8.14 -2.70
CA GLY A 89 7.25 8.60 -3.84
C GLY A 89 6.76 10.05 -3.70
N THR A 90 6.72 10.58 -2.47
CA THR A 90 6.19 11.92 -2.17
C THR A 90 6.87 13.05 -2.94
N PRO A 91 8.21 13.11 -3.07
CA PRO A 91 8.85 14.15 -3.88
C PRO A 91 8.37 14.19 -5.34
N PHE A 92 8.19 13.02 -5.96
CA PHE A 92 7.68 12.92 -7.33
C PHE A 92 6.21 13.32 -7.42
N GLU A 93 5.42 12.96 -6.41
CA GLU A 93 4.01 13.32 -6.29
C GLU A 93 3.80 14.84 -6.12
N LEU A 94 4.63 15.48 -5.29
CA LEU A 94 4.64 16.92 -5.13
C LEU A 94 5.11 17.62 -6.40
N ALA A 95 6.15 17.11 -7.05
CA ALA A 95 6.63 17.64 -8.33
C ALA A 95 5.58 17.52 -9.45
N ALA A 96 4.78 16.46 -9.43
CA ALA A 96 3.64 16.28 -10.32
C ALA A 96 2.42 17.15 -9.93
N GLY A 97 2.53 17.97 -8.89
CA GLY A 97 1.56 19.00 -8.54
C GLY A 97 0.40 18.52 -7.68
N ASN A 98 0.59 17.59 -6.74
CA ASN A 98 -0.50 17.16 -5.86
C ASN A 98 -1.10 18.36 -5.05
N PRO A 99 -2.43 18.60 -5.11
CA PRO A 99 -3.07 19.75 -4.46
C PRO A 99 -3.09 19.71 -2.93
N PHE A 100 -2.85 18.55 -2.32
CA PHE A 100 -2.74 18.40 -0.85
C PHE A 100 -1.42 18.96 -0.28
N GLY A 101 -0.47 19.35 -1.14
CA GLY A 101 0.77 20.00 -0.73
C GLY A 101 1.60 19.14 0.23
N GLN A 102 2.31 19.79 1.16
CA GLN A 102 3.26 19.10 2.05
C GLN A 102 2.61 18.06 2.99
N MET A 103 1.29 18.12 3.22
CA MET A 103 0.58 17.12 4.04
C MET A 103 0.65 15.70 3.45
N VAL A 104 0.91 15.58 2.15
CA VAL A 104 1.10 14.30 1.47
C VAL A 104 2.22 13.47 2.09
N TRP A 105 3.24 14.09 2.72
CA TRP A 105 4.28 13.35 3.44
C TRP A 105 3.71 12.53 4.60
N VAL A 106 2.81 13.13 5.37
CA VAL A 106 2.15 12.48 6.50
C VAL A 106 1.23 11.39 5.98
N TYR A 107 0.41 11.69 4.97
CA TYR A 107 -0.52 10.72 4.39
C TYR A 107 0.22 9.50 3.81
N ASN A 108 1.19 9.70 2.93
CA ASN A 108 1.95 8.62 2.32
C ASN A 108 2.70 7.77 3.36
N PHE A 109 3.24 8.38 4.42
CA PHE A 109 3.90 7.64 5.48
C PHE A 109 2.94 6.64 6.13
N PHE A 110 1.76 7.11 6.55
CA PHE A 110 0.80 6.26 7.25
C PHE A 110 0.06 5.28 6.33
N GLU A 111 -0.21 5.66 5.09
CA GLU A 111 -0.76 4.77 4.06
C GLU A 111 0.20 3.65 3.65
N GLY A 112 1.50 3.92 3.67
CA GLY A 112 2.52 2.89 3.48
C GLY A 112 2.71 2.02 4.73
N LEU A 113 2.69 2.64 5.91
CA LEU A 113 2.78 1.95 7.20
C LEU A 113 1.61 1.00 7.41
N GLY A 114 0.39 1.42 7.04
CA GLY A 114 -0.78 0.56 7.17
C GLY A 114 -0.69 -0.69 6.29
N ALA A 115 -0.11 -0.59 5.09
CA ALA A 115 0.19 -1.75 4.26
C ALA A 115 1.23 -2.68 4.89
N ASP A 116 2.29 -2.13 5.48
CA ASP A 116 3.33 -2.91 6.16
C ASP A 116 2.82 -3.59 7.44
N VAL A 117 2.02 -2.90 8.25
CA VAL A 117 1.38 -3.45 9.45
C VAL A 117 0.43 -4.57 9.07
N ALA A 118 -0.42 -4.35 8.07
CA ALA A 118 -1.32 -5.37 7.56
C ALA A 118 -0.54 -6.61 7.10
N PHE A 119 0.56 -6.43 6.39
CA PHE A 119 1.42 -7.52 6.00
C PHE A 119 2.11 -8.21 7.17
N GLY A 120 2.58 -7.46 8.17
CA GLY A 120 3.14 -8.03 9.39
C GLY A 120 2.15 -8.95 10.10
N ILE A 121 0.89 -8.52 10.24
CA ILE A 121 -0.18 -9.28 10.89
C ILE A 121 -0.53 -10.54 10.08
N PHE A 122 -0.63 -10.43 8.75
CA PHE A 122 -1.13 -11.51 7.89
C PHE A 122 -0.03 -12.31 7.16
N ARG A 123 1.25 -12.07 7.47
CA ARG A 123 2.43 -12.68 6.80
C ARG A 123 2.32 -14.20 6.62
N TYR A 124 1.85 -14.90 7.64
CA TYR A 124 1.79 -16.37 7.67
C TYR A 124 0.47 -16.93 7.13
N ARG A 125 -0.46 -16.08 6.72
CA ARG A 125 -1.82 -16.47 6.34
C ARG A 125 -2.13 -16.30 4.87
N PHE A 126 -1.17 -15.97 4.01
CA PHE A 126 -1.38 -15.99 2.55
C PHE A 126 -1.65 -17.43 2.10
N PRO A 127 -2.92 -17.83 1.86
CA PRO A 127 -3.26 -19.22 1.60
C PRO A 127 -2.75 -19.58 0.22
N LYS A 128 -2.33 -20.83 0.02
CA LYS A 128 -2.00 -21.37 -1.30
C LYS A 128 -3.30 -21.56 -2.09
N GLY A 129 -3.81 -20.46 -2.66
CA GLY A 129 -5.07 -20.43 -3.41
C GLY A 129 -5.47 -19.01 -3.79
N ARG A 130 -6.02 -18.85 -5.00
CA ARG A 130 -6.37 -17.54 -5.58
C ARG A 130 -7.42 -16.79 -4.74
N VAL A 131 -8.45 -17.51 -4.30
CA VAL A 131 -9.55 -16.96 -3.48
C VAL A 131 -9.05 -16.57 -2.09
N GLY A 132 -8.24 -17.42 -1.46
CA GLY A 132 -7.66 -17.13 -0.15
C GLY A 132 -6.70 -15.94 -0.17
N SER A 133 -5.89 -15.80 -1.23
CA SER A 133 -4.99 -14.65 -1.39
C SER A 133 -5.74 -13.34 -1.67
N LEU A 134 -6.84 -13.40 -2.42
CA LEU A 134 -7.73 -12.24 -2.63
C LEU A 134 -8.40 -11.81 -1.32
N ALA A 135 -8.86 -12.76 -0.49
CA ALA A 135 -9.44 -12.46 0.81
C ALA A 135 -8.42 -11.77 1.74
N VAL A 136 -7.19 -12.30 1.81
CA VAL A 136 -6.10 -11.65 2.56
C VAL A 136 -5.77 -10.27 1.99
N ALA A 137 -5.78 -10.10 0.67
CA ALA A 137 -5.54 -8.80 0.05
C ALA A 137 -6.63 -7.77 0.41
N GLY A 138 -7.90 -8.20 0.47
CA GLY A 138 -8.99 -7.38 0.95
C GLY A 138 -8.82 -6.97 2.41
N VAL A 139 -8.45 -7.91 3.28
CA VAL A 139 -8.17 -7.62 4.70
C VAL A 139 -6.99 -6.67 4.85
N VAL A 140 -5.95 -6.82 4.02
CA VAL A 140 -4.82 -5.89 3.99
C VAL A 140 -5.28 -4.48 3.62
N GLY A 141 -6.17 -4.36 2.64
CA GLY A 141 -6.82 -3.09 2.30
C GLY A 141 -7.63 -2.50 3.45
N ALA A 142 -8.41 -3.32 4.17
CA ALA A 142 -9.18 -2.86 5.32
C ALA A 142 -8.30 -2.35 6.47
N VAL A 143 -7.24 -3.08 6.82
CA VAL A 143 -6.30 -2.65 7.87
C VAL A 143 -5.56 -1.37 7.47
N ASN A 144 -5.13 -1.28 6.22
CA ASN A 144 -4.46 -0.09 5.72
C ASN A 144 -5.39 1.14 5.77
N SER A 145 -6.64 0.95 5.36
CA SER A 145 -7.70 1.97 5.44
C SER A 145 -7.93 2.44 6.86
N LEU A 146 -8.02 1.53 7.83
CA LEU A 146 -8.25 1.90 9.23
C LEU A 146 -7.11 2.79 9.76
N ILE A 147 -5.86 2.41 9.52
CA ILE A 147 -4.68 3.17 9.95
C ILE A 147 -4.67 4.55 9.28
N SER A 148 -4.90 4.59 7.97
CA SER A 148 -4.91 5.84 7.20
C SER A 148 -6.07 6.74 7.64
N TYR A 149 -7.27 6.18 7.86
CA TYR A 149 -8.46 6.91 8.26
C TYR A 149 -8.32 7.56 9.64
N LEU A 150 -7.64 6.92 10.59
CA LEU A 150 -7.35 7.54 11.89
C LEU A 150 -6.53 8.83 11.73
N VAL A 151 -5.55 8.82 10.83
CA VAL A 151 -4.69 9.97 10.56
C VAL A 151 -5.45 11.06 9.80
N PHE A 152 -6.23 10.70 8.78
CA PHE A 152 -7.11 11.64 8.09
C PHE A 152 -8.16 12.23 9.05
N GLY A 153 -8.72 11.43 9.95
CA GLY A 153 -9.70 11.87 10.92
C GLY A 153 -9.14 12.90 11.90
N ILE A 154 -7.89 12.74 12.33
CA ILE A 154 -7.20 13.72 13.17
C ILE A 154 -6.86 14.98 12.35
N THR A 155 -6.24 14.81 11.17
CA THR A 155 -5.72 15.94 10.38
C THR A 155 -6.81 16.79 9.72
N LEU A 156 -7.90 16.19 9.28
CA LEU A 156 -9.05 16.86 8.67
C LEU A 156 -10.19 17.09 9.66
N ASN A 157 -9.97 16.80 10.94
CA ASN A 157 -10.95 16.93 12.02
C ASN A 157 -12.28 16.18 11.73
N LEU A 158 -12.24 15.04 11.05
CA LEU A 158 -13.45 14.25 10.73
C LEU A 158 -14.15 13.72 11.98
N PHE A 159 -13.46 13.65 13.12
CA PHE A 159 -14.05 13.28 14.41
C PHE A 159 -15.00 14.34 14.99
N SER A 160 -14.99 15.57 14.46
CA SER A 160 -16.01 16.57 14.82
C SER A 160 -17.31 16.43 14.02
N LEU A 161 -17.35 15.53 13.02
CA LEU A 161 -18.58 15.23 12.29
C LEU A 161 -19.59 14.49 13.19
N PRO A 162 -20.90 14.60 12.91
CA PRO A 162 -21.90 13.77 13.58
C PRO A 162 -21.53 12.28 13.49
N LEU A 163 -21.71 11.54 14.59
CA LEU A 163 -21.28 10.14 14.71
C LEU A 163 -21.69 9.27 13.51
N ILE A 164 -22.93 9.42 13.04
CA ILE A 164 -23.46 8.67 11.90
C ILE A 164 -22.69 8.97 10.61
N ALA A 165 -22.35 10.24 10.35
CA ALA A 165 -21.62 10.64 9.15
C ALA A 165 -20.17 10.12 9.16
N ASN A 166 -19.54 10.09 10.34
CA ASN A 166 -18.21 9.52 10.51
C ASN A 166 -18.23 7.99 10.28
N LEU A 167 -19.20 7.27 10.86
CA LEU A 167 -19.33 5.82 10.68
C LEU A 167 -19.56 5.44 9.20
N ILE A 168 -20.39 6.20 8.49
CA ILE A 168 -20.61 6.01 7.05
C ILE A 168 -19.30 6.22 6.28
N SER A 169 -18.59 7.31 6.56
CA SER A 169 -17.32 7.63 5.89
C SER A 169 -16.25 6.55 6.13
N MET A 170 -16.16 6.04 7.35
CA MET A 170 -15.26 4.95 7.71
C MET A 170 -15.63 3.64 6.98
N ALA A 171 -16.93 3.30 6.95
CA ALA A 171 -17.41 2.08 6.28
C ALA A 171 -17.17 2.14 4.76
N THR A 172 -17.45 3.28 4.12
CA THR A 172 -17.19 3.48 2.69
C THR A 172 -15.69 3.39 2.39
N SER A 173 -14.84 4.05 3.17
CA SER A 173 -13.39 3.98 3.00
C SER A 173 -12.86 2.55 3.12
N ALA A 174 -13.33 1.80 4.12
CA ALA A 174 -12.95 0.40 4.30
C ALA A 174 -13.37 -0.47 3.11
N PHE A 175 -14.61 -0.33 2.63
CA PHE A 175 -15.11 -1.08 1.48
C PHE A 175 -14.30 -0.80 0.20
N VAL A 176 -14.03 0.47 -0.08
CA VAL A 176 -13.22 0.91 -1.23
C VAL A 176 -11.80 0.38 -1.11
N SER A 177 -11.22 0.39 0.09
CA SER A 177 -9.86 -0.07 0.31
C SER A 177 -9.70 -1.58 0.18
N ILE A 178 -10.72 -2.36 0.55
CA ILE A 178 -10.80 -3.80 0.26
C ILE A 178 -10.70 -4.02 -1.25
N PHE A 179 -11.46 -3.26 -2.05
CA PHE A 179 -11.40 -3.34 -3.51
C PHE A 179 -9.99 -3.02 -4.03
N TRP A 180 -9.36 -1.94 -3.55
CA TRP A 180 -8.00 -1.59 -3.96
C TRP A 180 -6.94 -2.60 -3.53
N GLY A 181 -7.12 -3.26 -2.39
CA GLY A 181 -6.27 -4.37 -1.95
C GLY A 181 -6.37 -5.56 -2.90
N MET A 182 -7.59 -5.96 -3.26
CA MET A 182 -7.83 -7.01 -4.26
C MET A 182 -7.27 -6.63 -5.63
N PHE A 183 -7.43 -5.37 -6.04
CA PHE A 183 -6.88 -4.85 -7.30
C PHE A 183 -5.35 -4.88 -7.31
N ALA A 184 -4.70 -4.44 -6.22
CA ALA A 184 -3.24 -4.54 -6.05
C ALA A 184 -2.73 -5.98 -6.18
N PHE A 185 -3.45 -6.94 -5.59
CA PHE A 185 -3.11 -8.36 -5.75
C PHE A 185 -3.28 -8.85 -7.19
N GLY A 186 -4.33 -8.39 -7.89
CA GLY A 186 -4.55 -8.66 -9.31
C GLY A 186 -3.41 -8.14 -10.20
N ILE A 187 -3.00 -6.88 -9.99
CA ILE A 187 -1.87 -6.26 -10.70
C ILE A 187 -0.57 -7.01 -10.41
N TYR A 188 -0.29 -7.32 -9.15
CA TYR A 188 0.85 -8.16 -8.77
C TYR A 188 0.86 -9.48 -9.53
N GLY A 189 -0.28 -10.19 -9.59
CA GLY A 189 -0.39 -11.46 -10.34
C GLY A 189 -0.10 -11.29 -11.84
N THR A 190 -0.51 -10.17 -12.44
CA THR A 190 -0.17 -9.84 -13.84
C THR A 190 1.31 -9.54 -14.01
N LEU A 191 1.90 -8.75 -13.11
CA LEU A 191 3.33 -8.42 -13.13
C LEU A 191 4.21 -9.67 -12.96
N GLN A 192 3.75 -10.66 -12.19
CA GLN A 192 4.44 -11.94 -12.07
C GLN A 192 4.43 -12.74 -13.37
N ARG A 193 3.32 -12.72 -14.13
CA ARG A 193 3.23 -13.44 -15.42
C ARG A 193 4.20 -12.89 -16.46
N VAL A 194 4.41 -11.56 -16.47
CA VAL A 194 5.38 -10.90 -17.36
C VAL A 194 6.80 -10.87 -16.78
N ARG A 195 7.03 -11.54 -15.64
CA ARG A 195 8.34 -11.60 -14.94
C ARG A 195 8.92 -10.23 -14.59
N ALA A 196 8.05 -9.23 -14.38
CA ALA A 196 8.44 -7.89 -13.97
C ALA A 196 8.67 -7.77 -12.45
N VAL A 197 8.14 -8.71 -11.66
CA VAL A 197 8.36 -8.76 -10.20
C VAL A 197 9.65 -9.54 -9.89
N PRO A 198 10.51 -9.05 -9.00
CA PRO A 198 11.69 -9.79 -8.56
C PRO A 198 11.30 -11.12 -7.90
N PRO A 199 12.09 -12.20 -8.09
CA PRO A 199 11.80 -13.48 -7.47
C PRO A 199 11.87 -13.39 -5.93
N GLU A 200 11.02 -14.17 -5.28
CA GLU A 200 11.10 -14.44 -3.84
C GLU A 200 12.28 -15.38 -3.60
N GLU A 201 13.48 -14.82 -3.39
CA GLU A 201 14.66 -15.55 -2.88
C GLU A 201 14.35 -16.23 -1.57
#